data_AF-A0A495IEY3-F1
#
_entry.id   AF-A0A495IEY3-F1
#
_cell.length_a   1.000
_cell.length_b   1.000
_cell.length_c   1.000
_cell.angle_alpha   90.00
_cell.angle_beta   90.00
_cell.angle_gamma   90.00
#
_symmetry.space_group_name_H-M   'P 1'
#
loop_
_entity.id
_entity.type
_entity.pdbx_description
1 polymer ?
#
loop_
_entity_poly.entity_id
_entity_poly.type
_entity_poly.pdbx_seq_one_letter_code
_entity_poly.pdbx_strand_id
1 'polypeptide(L)'
;MDLWQTLITTAVGAFLGSGAAFGANLLAGRIGERRREAAALDELVHEIHFRRVLRRIEPRLSPNASAIDPDYDKARHSASTLRGDIRRARRSLVSGSAAAPVLDTMTLACNTFLDESEAVPERYQLQLMQLQWRLAQAVHAVASTSSRVSDLEPGDAGLVPTTAGRAMPTEIGDAAL
;
A
#
# COMPACT_ATOMS: atom_id res chain seq x y z
N MET A 1 62.88 -4.67 18.60
CA MET A 1 61.66 -4.82 17.79
C MET A 1 61.87 -4.04 16.52
N ASP A 2 61.78 -4.73 15.39
CA ASP A 2 62.23 -4.22 14.10
C ASP A 2 61.22 -3.21 13.54
N LEU A 3 61.71 -2.09 13.02
CA LEU A 3 60.90 -0.96 12.51
C LEU A 3 59.84 -1.43 11.49
N TRP A 4 60.15 -2.50 10.77
CA TRP A 4 59.29 -3.21 9.84
C TRP A 4 58.04 -3.83 10.47
N GLN A 5 58.14 -4.43 11.65
CA GLN A 5 56.98 -5.02 12.33
C GLN A 5 55.98 -3.96 12.79
N THR A 6 56.46 -2.81 13.27
CA THR A 6 55.62 -1.69 13.72
C THR A 6 54.88 -1.04 12.56
N LEU A 7 55.54 -0.88 11.40
CA LEU A 7 54.93 -0.37 10.17
C LEU A 7 53.84 -1.32 9.63
N ILE A 8 54.09 -2.63 9.61
CA ILE A 8 53.10 -3.61 9.15
C ILE A 8 51.88 -3.64 10.09
N THR A 9 52.07 -3.63 11.41
CA THR A 9 50.94 -3.65 12.36
C THR A 9 50.11 -2.36 12.30
N THR A 10 50.75 -1.19 12.18
CA THR A 10 50.01 0.07 12.02
C THR A 10 49.30 0.17 10.67
N ALA A 11 49.92 -0.27 9.58
CA ALA A 11 49.28 -0.31 8.26
C ALA A 11 48.07 -1.27 8.25
N VAL A 12 48.22 -2.49 8.78
CA VAL A 12 47.12 -3.48 8.89
C VAL A 12 46.00 -2.94 9.77
N GLY A 13 46.32 -2.29 10.90
CA GLY A 13 45.33 -1.65 11.77
C GLY A 13 44.56 -0.52 11.08
N ALA A 14 45.24 0.32 10.31
CA ALA A 14 44.61 1.40 9.54
C ALA A 14 43.72 0.86 8.41
N PHE A 15 44.17 -0.15 7.68
CA PHE A 15 43.36 -0.80 6.64
C PHE A 15 42.14 -1.52 7.21
N LEU A 16 42.29 -2.25 8.33
CA LEU A 16 41.17 -2.86 9.06
C LEU A 16 40.18 -1.81 9.58
N GLY A 17 40.67 -0.70 10.13
CA GLY A 17 39.83 0.41 10.58
C GLY A 17 39.02 1.03 9.44
N SER A 18 39.65 1.28 8.29
CA SER A 18 38.97 1.85 7.13
C SER A 18 37.95 0.89 6.50
N GLY A 19 38.26 -0.41 6.44
CA GLY A 19 37.34 -1.46 5.98
C GLY A 19 36.13 -1.62 6.91
N ALA A 20 36.33 -1.58 8.23
CA ALA A 20 35.25 -1.64 9.20
C ALA A 20 34.33 -0.41 9.11
N ALA A 21 34.90 0.80 8.97
CA ALA A 21 34.12 2.03 8.79
C ALA A 21 33.30 2.01 7.49
N PHE A 22 33.89 1.53 6.39
CA PHE A 22 33.18 1.38 5.11
C PHE A 22 32.06 0.34 5.21
N GLY A 23 32.32 -0.82 5.80
CA GLY A 23 31.31 -1.85 6.03
C GLY A 23 30.15 -1.36 6.92
N ALA A 24 30.47 -0.64 7.99
CA ALA A 24 29.47 -0.03 8.87
C ALA A 24 28.61 1.00 8.13
N ASN A 25 29.20 1.85 7.29
CA ASN A 25 28.46 2.81 6.47
C ASN A 25 27.55 2.14 5.45
N LEU A 26 28.01 1.08 4.78
CA LEU A 26 27.19 0.31 3.83
C LEU A 26 25.99 -0.35 4.53
N LEU A 27 26.23 -0.91 5.72
CA LEU A 27 25.18 -1.54 6.52
C LEU A 27 24.17 -0.51 7.03
N ALA A 28 24.66 0.62 7.54
CA ALA A 28 23.81 1.73 7.99
C ALA A 28 22.95 2.27 6.84
N GLY A 29 23.51 2.40 5.64
CA GLY A 29 22.79 2.78 4.43
C GLY A 29 21.64 1.82 4.12
N ARG A 30 21.91 0.52 4.07
CA ARG A 30 20.86 -0.50 3.81
C ARG A 30 19.77 -0.53 4.88
N ILE A 31 20.14 -0.41 6.16
CA ILE A 31 19.16 -0.36 7.25
C ILE A 31 18.29 0.90 7.12
N GLY A 32 18.90 2.03 6.79
CA GLY A 32 18.20 3.30 6.58
C GLY A 32 17.25 3.27 5.38
N GLU A 33 17.65 2.64 4.28
CA GLU A 33 16.79 2.42 3.11
C GLU A 33 15.57 1.57 3.46
N ARG A 34 15.76 0.42 4.12
CA ARG A 34 14.64 -0.45 4.56
C ARG A 34 13.70 0.23 5.56
N ARG A 35 14.23 1.12 6.42
CA ARG A 35 13.40 1.91 7.34
C ARG A 35 12.52 2.91 6.60
N ARG A 36 13.08 3.62 5.62
CA ARG A 36 12.33 4.58 4.80
C ARG A 36 11.26 3.90 3.96
N GLU A 37 11.59 2.75 3.39
CA GLU A 37 10.63 1.90 2.67
C GLU A 37 9.46 1.48 3.58
N ALA A 38 9.75 0.92 4.76
CA ALA A 38 8.72 0.50 5.70
C ALA A 38 7.83 1.67 6.14
N ALA A 39 8.41 2.85 6.39
CA ALA A 39 7.66 4.05 6.74
C ALA A 39 6.73 4.50 5.60
N ALA A 40 7.20 4.48 4.34
CA ALA A 40 6.38 4.84 3.19
C ALA A 40 5.23 3.85 2.94
N LEU A 41 5.46 2.56 3.22
CA LEU A 41 4.42 1.54 3.14
C LEU A 41 3.40 1.69 4.26
N ASP A 42 3.84 1.94 5.48
CA ASP A 42 2.95 2.15 6.63
C ASP A 42 2.11 3.43 6.45
N GLU A 43 2.70 4.51 5.93
CA GLU A 43 1.96 5.74 5.56
C GLU A 43 0.86 5.44 4.51
N LEU A 44 1.18 4.65 3.47
CA LEU A 44 0.19 4.23 2.48
C LEU A 44 -0.95 3.42 3.12
N VAL A 45 -0.63 2.49 4.02
CA VAL A 45 -1.65 1.68 4.70
C VAL A 45 -2.56 2.57 5.55
N HIS A 46 -2.01 3.53 6.29
CA HIS A 46 -2.81 4.48 7.06
C HIS A 46 -3.70 5.33 6.14
N GLU A 47 -3.17 5.83 5.03
CA GLU A 47 -3.94 6.60 4.06
C GLU A 47 -5.11 5.78 3.48
N ILE A 48 -4.90 4.49 3.21
CA ILE A 48 -5.96 3.55 2.77
C ILE A 48 -6.98 3.31 3.91
N HIS A 49 -6.51 3.13 5.14
CA HIS A 49 -7.35 2.88 6.31
C HIS A 49 -8.31 4.05 6.60
N PHE A 50 -7.83 5.30 6.50
CA PHE A 50 -8.64 6.49 6.77
C PHE A 50 -9.56 6.92 5.62
N ARG A 51 -9.48 6.28 4.45
CA ARG A 51 -10.34 6.61 3.30
C ARG A 51 -11.77 6.13 3.50
N ARG A 52 -12.63 7.05 3.91
CA ARG A 52 -14.08 6.84 4.12
C ARG A 52 -14.82 6.24 2.93
N VAL A 53 -14.38 6.53 1.70
CA VAL A 53 -14.98 5.99 0.46
C VAL A 53 -14.83 4.46 0.37
N LEU A 54 -13.80 3.89 1.00
CA LEU A 54 -13.57 2.45 1.04
C LEU A 54 -14.31 1.77 2.20
N ARG A 55 -15.19 2.48 2.90
CA ARG A 55 -15.99 1.88 3.96
C ARG A 55 -16.90 0.81 3.35
N ARG A 56 -16.95 -0.37 3.97
CA ARG A 56 -17.86 -1.42 3.53
C ARG A 56 -19.31 -0.97 3.68
N ILE A 57 -20.04 -1.11 2.58
CA ILE A 57 -21.48 -0.89 2.48
C ILE A 57 -22.10 -2.08 1.76
N GLU A 58 -23.40 -2.26 1.92
CA GLU A 58 -24.15 -3.16 1.05
C GLU A 58 -24.33 -2.48 -0.32
N PRO A 59 -23.78 -3.05 -1.41
CA PRO A 59 -23.80 -2.40 -2.71
C PRO A 59 -25.23 -2.38 -3.26
N ARG A 60 -25.66 -1.21 -3.73
CA ARG A 60 -26.96 -1.01 -4.41
C ARG A 60 -26.74 -0.52 -5.84
N LEU A 61 -27.73 -0.77 -6.69
CA LEU A 61 -27.78 -0.13 -8.01
C LEU A 61 -28.03 1.37 -7.80
N SER A 62 -27.29 2.20 -8.54
CA SER A 62 -27.51 3.64 -8.61
C SER A 62 -27.88 4.03 -10.05
N PRO A 63 -29.17 4.08 -10.40
CA PRO A 63 -29.59 4.44 -11.76
C PRO A 63 -29.10 5.83 -12.14
N ASN A 64 -28.48 5.97 -13.32
CA ASN A 64 -27.88 7.21 -13.79
C ASN A 64 -26.82 7.80 -12.83
N ALA A 65 -26.01 6.93 -12.20
CA ALA A 65 -25.01 7.33 -11.21
C ALA A 65 -24.11 8.50 -11.67
N SER A 66 -23.65 8.47 -12.92
CA SER A 66 -22.77 9.51 -13.47
C SER A 66 -23.39 10.91 -13.56
N ALA A 67 -24.72 11.02 -13.55
CA ALA A 67 -25.42 12.29 -13.66
C ALA A 67 -26.03 12.77 -12.34
N ILE A 68 -26.41 11.83 -11.45
CA ILE A 68 -27.28 12.14 -10.30
C ILE A 68 -26.61 11.79 -8.97
N ASP A 69 -25.67 10.84 -8.94
CA ASP A 69 -25.08 10.35 -7.71
C ASP A 69 -23.75 11.07 -7.41
N PRO A 70 -23.72 12.01 -6.45
CA PRO A 70 -22.49 12.72 -6.12
C PRO A 70 -21.42 11.81 -5.51
N ASP A 71 -21.77 10.61 -5.03
CA ASP A 71 -20.82 9.67 -4.47
C ASP A 71 -20.08 8.87 -5.55
N TYR A 72 -20.62 8.81 -6.78
CA TYR A 72 -19.92 8.26 -7.95
C TYR A 72 -18.61 9.01 -8.23
N ASP A 73 -18.68 10.33 -8.38
CA ASP A 73 -17.52 11.17 -8.66
C ASP A 73 -16.52 11.16 -7.50
N LYS A 74 -17.01 11.17 -6.25
CA LYS A 74 -16.14 11.03 -5.07
C LYS A 74 -15.43 9.69 -5.06
N ALA A 75 -16.10 8.60 -5.45
CA ALA A 75 -15.50 7.27 -5.51
C ALA A 75 -14.39 7.20 -6.56
N ARG A 76 -14.66 7.68 -7.78
CA ARG A 76 -13.66 7.75 -8.85
C ARG A 76 -12.48 8.66 -8.50
N HIS A 77 -12.75 9.84 -7.96
CA HIS A 77 -11.72 10.77 -7.52
C HIS A 77 -10.83 10.15 -6.44
N SER A 78 -11.44 9.52 -5.42
CA SER A 78 -10.71 8.84 -4.35
C SER A 78 -9.83 7.70 -4.90
N ALA A 79 -10.34 6.87 -5.80
CA ALA A 79 -9.56 5.79 -6.42
C ALA A 79 -8.40 6.33 -7.28
N SER A 80 -8.61 7.43 -8.00
CA SER A 80 -7.55 8.09 -8.78
C SER A 80 -6.44 8.65 -7.87
N THR A 81 -6.81 9.32 -6.77
CA THR A 81 -5.86 9.83 -5.78
C THR A 81 -5.10 8.69 -5.12
N LEU A 82 -5.79 7.62 -4.72
CA LEU A 82 -5.17 6.42 -4.13
C LEU A 82 -4.14 5.80 -5.07
N ARG A 83 -4.45 5.70 -6.37
CA ARG A 83 -3.48 5.26 -7.39
C ARG A 83 -2.24 6.17 -7.43
N GLY A 84 -2.41 7.46 -7.23
CA GLY A 84 -1.31 8.42 -7.09
C GLY A 84 -0.42 8.12 -5.87
N ASP A 85 -1.04 7.83 -4.72
CA ASP A 85 -0.35 7.50 -3.48
C ASP A 85 0.40 6.16 -3.56
N ILE A 86 -0.22 5.13 -4.15
CA ILE A 86 0.43 3.83 -4.43
C ILE A 86 1.67 4.03 -5.30
N ARG A 87 1.58 4.86 -6.36
CA ARG A 87 2.75 5.19 -7.21
C ARG A 87 3.82 5.95 -6.44
N ARG A 88 3.44 6.81 -5.48
CA ARG A 88 4.39 7.51 -4.61
C ARG A 88 5.12 6.53 -3.70
N ALA A 89 4.39 5.64 -3.02
CA ALA A 89 4.97 4.58 -2.20
C ALA A 89 5.90 3.67 -3.00
N ARG A 90 5.50 3.30 -4.23
CA ARG A 90 6.32 2.48 -5.13
C ARG A 90 7.66 3.11 -5.47
N ARG A 91 7.71 4.44 -5.66
CA ARG A 91 8.97 5.17 -5.92
C ARG A 91 9.91 5.17 -4.71
N SER A 92 9.39 4.92 -3.51
CA SER A 92 10.17 4.85 -2.27
C SER A 92 10.69 3.44 -1.96
N LEU A 93 10.34 2.44 -2.78
CA LEU A 93 10.82 1.07 -2.59
C LEU A 93 12.30 0.94 -2.93
N VAL A 94 12.99 0.08 -2.17
CA VAL A 94 14.35 -0.34 -2.50
C VAL A 94 14.33 -1.34 -3.66
N SER A 95 15.46 -1.45 -4.37
CA SER A 95 15.63 -2.46 -5.43
C SER A 95 15.42 -3.87 -4.88
N GLY A 96 14.55 -4.65 -5.54
CA GLY A 96 14.24 -6.03 -5.13
C GLY A 96 13.27 -6.12 -3.94
N SER A 97 12.56 -5.05 -3.59
CA SER A 97 11.51 -5.09 -2.57
C SER A 97 10.44 -6.13 -2.91
N ALA A 98 10.08 -6.96 -1.91
CA ALA A 98 8.98 -7.90 -2.01
C ALA A 98 7.60 -7.21 -2.06
N ALA A 99 7.50 -5.93 -1.68
CA ALA A 99 6.25 -5.16 -1.74
C ALA A 99 5.92 -4.66 -3.16
N ALA A 100 6.89 -4.63 -4.08
CA ALA A 100 6.70 -4.16 -5.45
C ALA A 100 5.53 -4.85 -6.19
N PRO A 101 5.47 -6.20 -6.29
CA PRO A 101 4.35 -6.87 -6.94
C PRO A 101 2.99 -6.62 -6.25
N VAL A 102 2.99 -6.39 -4.94
CA VAL A 102 1.76 -6.07 -4.19
C VAL A 102 1.24 -4.69 -4.55
N LEU A 103 2.11 -3.68 -4.65
CA LEU A 103 1.73 -2.33 -5.09
C LEU A 103 1.27 -2.29 -6.56
N ASP A 104 1.84 -3.16 -7.41
CA ASP A 104 1.38 -3.31 -8.80
C ASP A 104 -0.05 -3.89 -8.84
N THR A 105 -0.34 -4.86 -7.97
CA THR A 105 -1.70 -5.42 -7.81
C THR A 105 -2.69 -4.37 -7.32
N MET A 106 -2.31 -3.52 -6.36
CA MET A 106 -3.16 -2.41 -5.90
C MET A 106 -3.42 -1.38 -7.02
N THR A 107 -2.39 -1.06 -7.80
CA THR A 107 -2.51 -0.16 -8.96
C THR A 107 -3.47 -0.72 -9.99
N LEU A 108 -3.35 -2.02 -10.29
CA LEU A 108 -4.25 -2.72 -11.21
C LEU A 108 -5.69 -2.69 -10.69
N ALA A 109 -5.92 -3.00 -9.41
CA ALA A 109 -7.25 -2.96 -8.82
C ALA A 109 -7.91 -1.58 -8.94
N CYS A 110 -7.14 -0.50 -8.72
CA CYS A 110 -7.63 0.87 -8.89
C CYS A 110 -7.98 1.16 -10.36
N ASN A 111 -7.14 0.76 -11.32
CA ASN A 111 -7.44 0.94 -12.74
C ASN A 111 -8.69 0.16 -13.14
N THR A 112 -8.81 -1.10 -12.74
CA THR A 112 -9.97 -1.93 -13.01
C THR A 112 -11.26 -1.28 -12.51
N PHE A 113 -11.27 -0.74 -11.29
CA PHE A 113 -12.43 0.00 -10.79
C PHE A 113 -12.75 1.24 -11.62
N LEU A 114 -11.74 2.04 -11.99
CA LEU A 114 -11.95 3.24 -12.81
C LEU A 114 -12.51 2.88 -14.19
N ASP A 115 -12.00 1.84 -14.82
CA ASP A 115 -12.45 1.39 -16.14
C ASP A 115 -13.87 0.79 -16.08
N GLU A 116 -14.12 -0.10 -15.11
CA GLU A 116 -15.42 -0.77 -14.93
C GLU A 116 -16.53 0.23 -14.53
N SER A 117 -16.22 1.20 -13.68
CA SER A 117 -17.18 2.24 -13.26
C SER A 117 -17.45 3.27 -14.34
N GLU A 118 -16.58 3.40 -15.33
CA GLU A 118 -16.84 4.20 -16.52
C GLU A 118 -17.74 3.46 -17.51
N ALA A 119 -17.47 2.16 -17.70
CA ALA A 119 -18.24 1.32 -18.60
C ALA A 119 -19.67 1.05 -18.10
N VAL A 120 -19.85 0.87 -16.79
CA VAL A 120 -21.15 0.59 -16.17
C VAL A 120 -21.31 1.40 -14.88
N PRO A 121 -21.64 2.70 -14.96
CA PRO A 121 -21.73 3.59 -13.81
C PRO A 121 -22.74 3.13 -12.75
N GLU A 122 -23.82 2.46 -13.14
CA GLU A 122 -24.89 2.05 -12.24
C GLU A 122 -24.44 1.01 -11.21
N ARG A 123 -23.32 0.32 -11.48
CA ARG A 123 -22.76 -0.74 -10.64
C ARG A 123 -21.52 -0.29 -9.85
N TYR A 124 -21.22 1.01 -9.81
CA TYR A 124 -20.00 1.51 -9.19
C TYR A 124 -19.87 1.12 -7.72
N GLN A 125 -20.97 1.01 -6.96
CA GLN A 125 -20.91 0.61 -5.55
C GLN A 125 -20.42 -0.83 -5.39
N LEU A 126 -20.88 -1.75 -6.25
CA LEU A 126 -20.39 -3.13 -6.26
C LEU A 126 -18.89 -3.17 -6.59
N GLN A 127 -18.49 -2.48 -7.65
CA GLN A 127 -17.09 -2.40 -8.09
C GLN A 127 -16.21 -1.75 -7.01
N LEU A 128 -16.73 -0.78 -6.27
CA LEU A 128 -16.05 -0.13 -5.15
C LEU A 128 -15.84 -1.11 -3.99
N MET A 129 -16.82 -1.96 -3.68
CA MET A 129 -16.65 -3.00 -2.66
C MET A 129 -15.67 -4.10 -3.11
N GLN A 130 -15.61 -4.41 -4.41
CA GLN A 130 -14.58 -5.28 -4.97
C GLN A 130 -13.17 -4.65 -4.88
N LEU A 131 -13.05 -3.34 -5.15
CA LEU A 131 -11.82 -2.58 -4.94
C LEU A 131 -11.39 -2.64 -3.47
N GLN A 132 -12.30 -2.36 -2.54
CA GLN A 132 -12.06 -2.46 -1.08
C GLN A 132 -11.49 -3.83 -0.71
N TRP A 133 -12.13 -4.91 -1.17
CA TRP A 133 -11.73 -6.28 -0.87
C TRP A 133 -10.35 -6.64 -1.44
N ARG A 134 -10.04 -6.20 -2.67
CA ARG A 134 -8.72 -6.39 -3.29
C ARG A 134 -7.63 -5.60 -2.55
N LEU A 135 -7.93 -4.36 -2.17
CA LEU A 135 -7.01 -3.53 -1.38
C LEU A 135 -6.75 -4.12 0.01
N ALA A 136 -7.78 -4.67 0.67
CA ALA A 136 -7.63 -5.29 1.98
C ALA A 136 -6.66 -6.47 1.96
N GLN A 137 -6.77 -7.35 0.96
CA GLN A 137 -5.82 -8.45 0.77
C GLN A 137 -4.42 -7.97 0.46
N ALA A 138 -4.28 -6.94 -0.38
CA ALA A 138 -2.99 -6.38 -0.69
C ALA A 138 -2.33 -5.75 0.55
N VAL A 139 -3.09 -5.01 1.37
CA VAL A 139 -2.59 -4.47 2.65
C VAL A 139 -2.11 -5.59 3.56
N HIS A 140 -2.89 -6.66 3.72
CA HIS A 140 -2.49 -7.82 4.51
C HIS A 140 -1.22 -8.50 3.97
N ALA A 141 -1.08 -8.59 2.64
CA ALA A 141 0.13 -9.10 2.01
C ALA A 141 1.37 -8.21 2.27
N VAL A 142 1.20 -6.88 2.27
CA VAL A 142 2.30 -5.95 2.65
C VAL A 142 2.66 -6.11 4.13
N ALA A 143 1.66 -6.12 5.02
CA ALA A 143 1.87 -6.23 6.47
C ALA A 143 2.53 -7.56 6.87
N SER A 144 2.14 -8.67 6.24
CA SER A 144 2.78 -9.99 6.47
C SER A 144 4.24 -10.05 6.03
N THR A 145 4.67 -9.17 5.11
CA THR A 145 6.06 -9.09 4.63
C THR A 145 6.96 -8.29 5.58
N SER A 146 6.39 -7.41 6.41
CA SER A 146 7.15 -6.52 7.31
C SER A 146 6.39 -6.24 8.59
N SER A 147 6.97 -6.64 9.73
CA SER A 147 6.43 -6.34 11.06
C SER A 147 6.39 -4.85 11.43
N ARG A 148 6.95 -3.99 10.58
CA ARG A 148 6.92 -2.52 10.74
C ARG A 148 5.76 -1.85 10.01
N VAL A 149 4.98 -2.61 9.24
CA VAL A 149 3.80 -2.12 8.54
C VAL A 149 2.58 -2.63 9.28
N SER A 150 1.68 -1.73 9.62
CA SER A 150 0.45 -2.05 10.33
C SER A 150 -0.50 -2.86 9.44
N ASP A 151 -1.21 -3.85 10.00
CA ASP A 151 -2.27 -4.57 9.29
C ASP A 151 -3.61 -3.90 9.59
N LEU A 152 -3.96 -2.89 8.78
CA LEU A 152 -5.17 -2.09 8.97
C LEU A 152 -6.15 -2.30 7.81
N GLU A 153 -7.42 -2.52 8.14
CA GLU A 153 -8.44 -2.75 7.12
C GLU A 153 -8.80 -1.43 6.39
N PRO A 154 -8.89 -1.43 5.04
CA PRO A 154 -9.29 -0.25 4.28
C PRO A 154 -10.67 0.27 4.68
N GLY A 155 -10.74 1.56 5.01
CA GLY A 155 -11.99 2.25 5.37
C GLY A 155 -12.51 2.00 6.79
N ASP A 156 -11.76 1.28 7.65
CA ASP A 156 -12.20 0.84 8.98
C ASP A 156 -11.75 1.78 10.12
N ALA A 157 -11.66 3.09 9.88
CA ALA A 157 -11.13 4.09 10.83
C ALA A 157 -11.97 4.33 12.11
N GLY A 158 -12.51 3.28 12.74
CA GLY A 158 -13.30 3.33 13.96
C GLY A 158 -14.72 3.86 13.77
N LEU A 159 -15.22 3.92 12.53
CA LEU A 159 -16.52 4.48 12.19
C LEU A 159 -17.60 3.38 12.07
N VAL A 160 -18.09 2.86 13.21
CA VAL A 160 -19.16 1.83 13.36
C VAL A 160 -18.75 0.44 12.82
N PRO A 161 -19.15 -0.69 13.45
CA PRO A 161 -18.76 -2.03 13.00
C PRO A 161 -19.06 -2.27 11.52
N THR A 162 -18.00 -2.43 10.75
CA THR A 162 -17.99 -2.95 9.39
C THR A 162 -18.68 -4.32 9.38
N THR A 163 -19.72 -4.53 8.57
CA THR A 163 -20.36 -5.84 8.41
C THR A 163 -19.31 -6.85 7.97
N ALA A 164 -18.99 -7.76 8.89
CA ALA A 164 -17.92 -8.72 8.77
C ALA A 164 -18.31 -9.85 7.81
N GLY A 165 -17.68 -9.86 6.65
CA GLY A 165 -17.73 -10.97 5.70
C GLY A 165 -16.49 -10.91 4.80
N ARG A 166 -15.62 -11.91 4.88
CA ARG A 166 -14.41 -12.02 4.01
C ARG A 166 -14.74 -12.40 2.54
N ALA A 167 -16.01 -12.57 2.21
CA ALA A 167 -16.43 -12.93 0.87
C ALA A 167 -16.30 -11.73 -0.06
N MET A 168 -15.78 -11.97 -1.27
CA MET A 168 -15.79 -10.97 -2.31
C MET A 168 -17.25 -10.62 -2.66
N PRO A 169 -17.62 -9.33 -2.72
CA PRO A 169 -18.94 -8.91 -3.19
C PRO A 169 -19.11 -9.27 -4.67
N THR A 170 -19.96 -10.26 -4.95
CA THR A 170 -20.26 -10.72 -6.32
C THR A 170 -21.62 -10.26 -6.81
N GLU A 171 -22.51 -9.86 -5.90
CA GLU A 171 -23.90 -9.54 -6.18
C GLU A 171 -24.27 -8.19 -5.57
N ILE A 172 -25.23 -7.53 -6.19
CA ILE A 172 -25.86 -6.32 -5.66
C ILE A 172 -26.89 -6.80 -4.65
N GLY A 173 -26.94 -6.20 -3.46
CA GLY A 173 -27.97 -6.54 -2.48
C GLY A 173 -29.35 -6.24 -3.06
N ASP A 174 -30.28 -7.19 -2.93
CA ASP A 174 -31.70 -7.01 -3.25
C ASP A 174 -32.34 -6.00 -2.28
N ALA A 175 -32.01 -4.72 -2.44
CA ALA A 175 -32.76 -3.64 -1.82
C ALA A 175 -33.91 -3.29 -2.78
N ALA A 176 -35.12 -3.68 -2.36
CA ALA A 176 -36.40 -3.46 -3.03
C ALA A 176 -36.49 -2.12 -3.77
N LEU A 177 -36.98 -2.20 -5.01
CA LEU A 177 -37.54 -1.09 -5.80
C LEU A 177 -38.57 -0.28 -5.00
#